data_AF-A0A3R6A6K1-F1
#
_entry.id   AF-A0A3R6A6K1-F1
#
_cell.length_a   1.000
_cell.length_b   1.000
_cell.length_c   1.000
_cell.angle_alpha   90.00
_cell.angle_beta   90.00
_cell.angle_gamma   90.00
#
_symmetry.space_group_name_H-M   'P 1'
#
loop_
_entity.id
_entity.type
_entity.pdbx_description
1 polymer ?
#
loop_
_entity_poly.entity_id
_entity_poly.type
_entity_poly.pdbx_seq_one_letter_code
_entity_poly.pdbx_strand_id
1 'polypeptide(L)'
;MAVFRIERTRDYTVMSNHHLRNANLSLKAKGLLSMMLSLPEDWNYTTRGLAKICKEGVDAIGAALRELEGAGYIVRHQRRDKSGRITDTEYVIYEQPQPDMSQPDTASPDTENPDMVKPDTEKPAELNIEKSNTEKSITYGSSTDSIPFRETAAERPPERKGRDAMSVTEIENYRELILENIEYDCLKQRYPLYLDDLNEIVELLVETVCAKRKTTRISGADFPHEIVRSRFLKLDSSHIEFVMDCLQKNTTQVRNMKQYLLAVLFNAPTTMNNHYTSLVNHDMHAGGW
;
A
#
# COMPACT_ATOMS: atom_id res chain seq x y z
N MET A 1 -2.73 18.94 20.17
CA MET A 1 -1.61 18.03 19.85
C MET A 1 -1.37 18.08 18.34
N ALA A 2 -0.16 18.39 17.88
CA ALA A 2 0.17 18.38 16.46
C ALA A 2 0.56 16.95 16.02
N VAL A 3 0.20 16.57 14.78
CA VAL A 3 0.52 15.26 14.21
C VAL A 3 1.07 15.46 12.79
N PHE A 4 2.39 15.42 12.67
CA PHE A 4 3.06 15.48 11.37
C PHE A 4 2.89 14.13 10.67
N ARG A 5 2.25 14.13 9.49
CA ARG A 5 1.99 12.94 8.69
C ARG A 5 2.94 12.92 7.49
N ILE A 6 3.70 11.84 7.34
CA ILE A 6 4.42 11.58 6.09
C ILE A 6 3.45 11.39 4.93
N GLU A 7 3.87 11.80 3.74
CA GLU A 7 3.23 11.39 2.50
C GLU A 7 3.48 9.89 2.25
N ARG A 8 2.44 9.17 1.83
CA ARG A 8 2.47 7.71 1.67
C ARG A 8 2.55 7.37 0.19
N THR A 9 3.78 7.13 -0.28
CA THR A 9 4.06 6.83 -1.70
C THR A 9 4.36 5.36 -1.96
N ARG A 10 4.83 4.63 -0.94
CA ARG A 10 5.14 3.19 -0.94
C ARG A 10 5.18 2.66 0.49
N ASP A 11 5.26 1.33 0.63
CA ASP A 11 5.51 0.64 1.90
C ASP A 11 4.48 0.99 3.01
N TYR A 12 3.21 1.11 2.62
CA TYR A 12 2.09 1.41 3.51
C TYR A 12 0.87 0.56 3.20
N THR A 13 0.09 0.25 4.23
CA THR A 13 -1.19 -0.45 4.13
C THR A 13 -2.34 0.55 4.18
N VAL A 14 -3.33 0.38 3.30
CA VAL A 14 -4.65 0.99 3.45
C VAL A 14 -5.54 -0.07 4.08
N MET A 15 -6.19 0.28 5.18
CA MET A 15 -7.14 -0.58 5.88
C MET A 15 -8.30 0.24 6.43
N SER A 16 -9.45 -0.40 6.62
CA SER A 16 -10.59 0.18 7.34
C SER A 16 -10.18 0.71 8.72
N ASN A 17 -10.86 1.75 9.17
CA ASN A 17 -10.70 2.26 10.54
C ASN A 17 -11.58 1.51 11.56
N HIS A 18 -12.29 0.44 11.15
CA HIS A 18 -13.31 -0.21 11.97
C HIS A 18 -12.75 -0.82 13.26
N HIS A 19 -11.76 -1.72 13.15
CA HIS A 19 -11.08 -2.32 14.30
C HIS A 19 -10.36 -1.27 15.15
N LEU A 20 -9.68 -0.30 14.52
CA LEU A 20 -9.00 0.79 15.23
C LEU A 20 -9.96 1.59 16.12
N ARG A 21 -11.19 1.83 15.65
CA ARG A 21 -12.24 2.58 16.37
C ARG A 21 -13.08 1.73 17.33
N ASN A 22 -13.14 0.41 17.15
CA ASN A 22 -13.91 -0.49 18.01
C ASN A 22 -13.42 -0.39 19.47
N ALA A 23 -14.30 0.00 20.41
CA ALA A 23 -13.92 0.24 21.80
C ALA A 23 -13.66 -1.05 22.61
N ASN A 24 -14.18 -2.18 22.14
CA ASN A 24 -14.12 -3.47 22.84
C ASN A 24 -12.83 -4.25 22.54
N LEU A 25 -12.05 -3.83 21.53
CA LEU A 25 -10.75 -4.42 21.21
C LEU A 25 -9.61 -3.74 21.99
N SER A 26 -8.73 -4.57 22.55
CA SER A 26 -7.46 -4.19 23.14
C SER A 26 -6.50 -3.61 22.11
N LEU A 27 -5.54 -2.80 22.57
CA LEU A 27 -4.48 -2.27 21.69
C LEU A 27 -3.62 -3.38 21.09
N LYS A 28 -3.53 -4.56 21.73
CA LYS A 28 -2.84 -5.74 21.18
C LYS A 28 -3.61 -6.35 20.03
N ALA A 29 -4.92 -6.58 20.17
CA ALA A 29 -5.77 -7.06 19.08
C ALA A 29 -5.80 -6.08 17.90
N LYS A 30 -5.94 -4.77 18.17
CA LYS A 30 -5.89 -3.73 17.13
C LYS A 30 -4.55 -3.70 16.38
N GLY A 31 -3.44 -3.76 17.12
CA GLY A 31 -2.10 -3.80 16.56
C GLY A 31 -1.86 -5.06 15.73
N LEU A 32 -2.26 -6.23 16.26
CA LEU A 32 -2.08 -7.52 15.58
C LEU A 32 -2.91 -7.61 14.30
N LEU A 33 -4.19 -7.24 14.32
CA LEU A 33 -5.02 -7.23 13.11
C LEU A 33 -4.48 -6.25 12.07
N SER A 34 -4.01 -5.07 12.48
CA SER A 34 -3.37 -4.10 11.57
C SER A 34 -2.08 -4.66 10.98
N MET A 35 -1.30 -5.42 11.75
CA MET A 35 -0.10 -6.10 11.26
C MET A 35 -0.45 -7.22 10.28
N MET A 36 -1.47 -8.03 10.59
CA MET A 36 -1.91 -9.12 9.71
C MET A 36 -2.44 -8.60 8.37
N LEU A 37 -3.21 -7.52 8.37
CA LEU A 37 -3.66 -6.82 7.15
C LEU A 37 -2.52 -6.13 6.37
N SER A 38 -1.31 -6.02 6.94
CA SER A 38 -0.14 -5.42 6.28
C SER A 38 0.78 -6.43 5.60
N LEU A 39 0.53 -7.72 5.77
CA LEU A 39 1.40 -8.81 5.31
C LEU A 39 0.87 -9.45 4.01
N PRO A 40 1.73 -10.11 3.21
CA PRO A 40 1.31 -10.88 2.04
C PRO A 40 0.37 -12.04 2.37
N GLU A 41 -0.46 -12.46 1.42
CA GLU A 41 -1.38 -13.59 1.58
C GLU A 41 -0.65 -14.92 1.85
N ASP A 42 0.57 -15.09 1.32
CA ASP A 42 1.43 -16.26 1.51
C ASP A 42 2.26 -16.24 2.82
N TRP A 43 2.01 -15.26 3.70
CA TRP A 43 2.75 -15.14 4.96
C TRP A 43 2.40 -16.26 5.98
N ASN A 44 3.35 -16.57 6.87
CA ASN A 44 3.13 -17.52 7.96
C ASN A 44 2.32 -16.89 9.10
N TYR A 45 0.99 -16.93 8.99
CA TYR A 45 0.04 -16.43 10.00
C TYR A 45 -0.11 -17.31 11.25
N THR A 46 0.68 -18.38 11.41
CA THR A 46 0.64 -19.16 12.66
C THR A 46 1.07 -18.30 13.85
N THR A 47 0.62 -18.63 15.06
CA THR A 47 0.96 -17.89 16.29
C THR A 47 2.47 -17.77 16.52
N ARG A 48 3.27 -18.74 16.04
CA ARG A 48 4.75 -18.70 16.08
C ARG A 48 5.36 -17.84 14.98
N GLY A 49 4.72 -17.75 13.80
CA GLY A 49 5.14 -16.87 12.70
C GLY A 49 4.91 -15.41 13.03
N LEU A 50 3.74 -15.09 13.59
CA LEU A 50 3.40 -13.75 14.07
C LEU A 50 4.27 -13.31 15.26
N ALA A 51 4.50 -14.20 16.25
CA ALA A 51 5.41 -13.93 17.37
C ALA A 51 6.90 -13.80 16.98
N LYS A 52 7.27 -14.05 15.71
CA LYS A 52 8.62 -13.80 15.17
C LYS A 52 8.83 -12.39 14.64
N ILE A 53 7.76 -11.64 14.40
CA ILE A 53 7.78 -10.28 13.84
C ILE A 53 7.21 -9.22 14.79
N CYS A 54 6.42 -9.64 15.78
CA CYS A 54 5.98 -8.80 16.90
C CYS A 54 7.03 -8.78 18.04
N LYS A 55 6.91 -7.83 18.97
CA LYS A 55 7.71 -7.81 20.21
C LYS A 55 7.08 -8.72 21.29
N GLU A 56 5.80 -9.01 21.13
CA GLU A 56 4.93 -9.80 21.98
C GLU A 56 5.23 -11.30 21.85
N GLY A 57 5.38 -11.98 22.99
CA GLY A 57 5.55 -13.43 23.03
C GLY A 57 4.32 -14.22 22.55
N VAL A 58 4.53 -15.50 22.26
CA VAL A 58 3.53 -16.42 21.67
C VAL A 58 2.18 -16.39 22.40
N ASP A 59 2.17 -16.35 23.73
CA ASP A 59 0.94 -16.36 24.53
C ASP A 59 0.14 -15.05 24.41
N ALA A 60 0.83 -13.91 24.26
CA ALA A 60 0.19 -12.61 24.05
C ALA A 60 -0.41 -12.50 22.64
N ILE A 61 0.26 -13.07 21.63
CA ILE A 61 -0.30 -13.21 20.27
C ILE A 61 -1.50 -14.19 20.31
N GLY A 62 -1.38 -15.32 20.99
CA GLY A 62 -2.45 -16.32 21.13
C GLY A 62 -3.65 -15.84 21.96
N ALA A 63 -3.49 -14.85 22.82
CA ALA A 63 -4.59 -14.13 23.47
C ALA A 63 -5.27 -13.16 22.49
N ALA A 64 -4.49 -12.33 21.78
CA ALA A 64 -5.02 -11.36 20.82
C ALA A 64 -5.72 -12.02 19.62
N LEU A 65 -5.27 -13.20 19.15
CA LEU A 65 -5.97 -13.97 18.12
C LEU A 65 -7.35 -14.43 18.60
N ARG A 66 -7.47 -15.01 19.81
CA ARG A 66 -8.77 -15.40 20.39
C ARG A 66 -9.70 -14.22 20.63
N GLU A 67 -9.14 -13.05 20.96
CA GLU A 67 -9.89 -11.80 21.09
C GLU A 67 -10.47 -11.34 19.74
N LEU A 68 -9.72 -11.48 18.64
CA LEU A 68 -10.15 -11.16 17.28
C LEU A 68 -11.12 -12.21 16.70
N GLU A 69 -10.93 -13.48 17.04
CA GLU A 69 -11.85 -14.60 16.76
C GLU A 69 -13.21 -14.32 17.41
N GLY A 70 -13.25 -14.11 18.74
CA GLY A 70 -14.48 -13.81 19.49
C GLY A 70 -15.11 -12.45 19.19
N ALA A 71 -14.41 -11.57 18.48
CA ALA A 71 -14.94 -10.30 17.96
C ALA A 71 -15.32 -10.35 16.47
N GLY A 72 -15.27 -11.52 15.83
CA GLY A 72 -15.72 -11.75 14.45
C GLY A 72 -14.79 -11.24 13.34
N TYR A 73 -13.56 -10.80 13.67
CA TYR A 73 -12.58 -10.32 12.68
C TYR A 73 -11.71 -11.44 12.10
N ILE A 74 -11.65 -12.60 12.76
CA ILE A 74 -10.86 -13.76 12.32
C ILE A 74 -11.71 -15.03 12.42
N VAL A 75 -11.68 -15.86 11.38
CA VAL A 75 -12.18 -17.24 11.41
C VAL A 75 -10.99 -18.19 11.26
N ARG A 76 -10.98 -19.27 12.03
CA ARG A 76 -9.82 -20.18 12.16
C ARG A 76 -10.16 -21.59 11.72
N HIS A 77 -9.49 -22.07 10.69
CA HIS A 77 -9.59 -23.45 10.22
C HIS A 77 -8.39 -24.27 10.72
N GLN A 78 -8.65 -25.30 11.53
CA GLN A 78 -7.62 -26.22 12.03
C GLN A 78 -7.70 -27.54 11.28
N ARG A 79 -6.60 -27.97 10.64
CA ARG A 79 -6.52 -29.32 10.07
C ARG A 79 -5.84 -30.23 11.09
N ARG A 80 -6.41 -31.41 11.30
CA ARG A 80 -5.88 -32.43 12.22
C ARG A 80 -5.44 -33.68 11.44
N ASP A 81 -4.39 -34.34 11.90
CA ASP A 81 -3.98 -35.63 11.37
C ASP A 81 -4.77 -36.81 11.97
N LYS A 82 -4.47 -38.02 11.48
CA LYS A 82 -5.06 -39.29 11.96
C LYS A 82 -4.69 -39.63 13.42
N SER A 83 -3.82 -38.86 14.08
CA SER A 83 -3.50 -38.96 15.51
C SER A 83 -4.16 -37.85 16.35
N GLY A 84 -5.02 -37.03 15.74
CA GLY A 84 -5.73 -35.93 16.40
C GLY A 84 -4.88 -34.66 16.60
N ARG A 85 -3.62 -34.66 16.17
CA ARG A 85 -2.72 -33.49 16.31
C ARG A 85 -3.06 -32.46 15.24
N ILE A 86 -3.04 -31.18 15.63
CA ILE A 86 -3.18 -30.06 14.69
C ILE A 86 -1.94 -30.03 13.80
N THR A 87 -2.11 -30.31 12.51
CA THR A 87 -1.05 -30.25 11.50
C THR A 87 -0.98 -28.89 10.81
N ASP A 88 -2.12 -28.19 10.73
CA ASP A 88 -2.22 -26.92 10.01
C ASP A 88 -3.21 -25.98 10.72
N THR A 89 -3.03 -24.67 10.54
CA THR A 89 -3.93 -23.64 11.09
C THR A 89 -3.94 -22.44 10.16
N GLU A 90 -5.03 -22.33 9.41
CA GLU A 90 -5.33 -21.27 8.47
C GLU A 90 -6.27 -20.24 9.14
N TYR A 91 -6.09 -18.97 8.80
CA TYR A 91 -6.90 -17.87 9.33
C TYR A 91 -7.49 -17.05 8.17
N VAL A 92 -8.81 -16.92 8.14
CA VAL A 92 -9.49 -15.95 7.27
C VAL A 92 -9.65 -14.66 8.07
N ILE A 93 -9.19 -13.54 7.50
CA ILE A 93 -9.04 -12.26 8.18
C ILE A 93 -9.97 -11.24 7.53
N TYR A 94 -10.73 -10.51 8.34
CA TYR A 94 -11.72 -9.53 7.88
C TYR A 94 -11.44 -8.13 8.46
N GLU A 95 -11.57 -7.08 7.64
CA GLU A 95 -11.46 -5.69 8.13
C GLU A 95 -12.68 -5.21 8.92
N GLN A 96 -13.81 -5.91 8.78
CA GLN A 96 -15.07 -5.65 9.48
C GLN A 96 -15.57 -6.98 10.06
N PRO A 97 -16.11 -6.97 11.29
CA PRO A 97 -16.51 -8.19 11.96
C PRO A 97 -17.67 -8.84 11.20
N GLN A 98 -17.56 -10.14 10.93
CA GLN A 98 -18.64 -10.88 10.32
C GLN A 98 -19.76 -11.13 11.35
N PRO A 99 -21.05 -11.14 10.93
CA PRO A 99 -22.10 -11.68 11.78
C PRO A 99 -21.83 -13.15 12.09
N ASP A 100 -22.27 -13.60 13.25
CA ASP A 100 -21.78 -14.80 13.95
C ASP A 100 -22.04 -16.13 13.21
N MET A 101 -21.18 -16.45 12.23
CA MET A 101 -21.21 -17.70 11.47
C MET A 101 -20.52 -18.82 12.26
N SER A 102 -21.30 -19.43 13.15
CA SER A 102 -20.82 -20.40 14.13
C SER A 102 -20.49 -21.77 13.51
N GLN A 103 -19.25 -22.21 13.74
CA GLN A 103 -18.69 -23.56 13.49
C GLN A 103 -18.43 -23.92 11.99
N PRO A 104 -17.37 -24.73 11.71
CA PRO A 104 -17.22 -26.10 12.21
C PRO A 104 -16.22 -26.33 13.36
N ASP A 105 -16.46 -27.42 14.10
CA ASP A 105 -15.49 -28.29 14.77
C ASP A 105 -14.34 -27.66 15.60
N THR A 106 -14.71 -27.18 16.79
CA THR A 106 -13.92 -27.49 17.99
C THR A 106 -14.85 -27.88 19.13
N ALA A 107 -14.98 -29.18 19.36
CA ALA A 107 -15.49 -29.69 20.62
C ALA A 107 -14.52 -29.28 21.74
N SER A 108 -15.06 -28.73 22.83
CA SER A 108 -14.28 -28.40 24.03
C SER A 108 -13.65 -29.68 24.61
N PRO A 109 -12.37 -29.64 25.02
CA PRO A 109 -11.91 -30.55 26.05
C PRO A 109 -12.47 -30.07 27.39
N ASP A 110 -13.56 -30.67 27.85
CA ASP A 110 -13.96 -30.53 29.26
C ASP A 110 -12.77 -30.90 30.14
N THR A 111 -12.32 -29.94 30.95
CA THR A 111 -11.24 -30.12 31.92
C THR A 111 -11.79 -29.72 33.27
N GLU A 112 -12.11 -30.72 34.08
CA GLU A 112 -12.72 -30.54 35.40
C GLU A 112 -11.84 -29.67 36.30
N ASN A 113 -12.47 -28.82 37.10
CA ASN A 113 -11.82 -27.89 38.02
C ASN A 113 -11.37 -28.60 39.32
N PRO A 114 -10.06 -28.71 39.62
CA PRO A 114 -9.61 -29.19 40.92
C PRO A 114 -9.74 -28.07 41.96
N ASP A 115 -10.41 -28.37 43.09
CA ASP A 115 -10.79 -27.36 44.06
C ASP A 115 -9.63 -26.72 44.85
N MET A 116 -9.91 -25.54 45.41
CA MET A 116 -8.95 -24.73 46.16
C MET A 116 -8.51 -25.37 47.49
N VAL A 117 -7.22 -25.29 47.80
CA VAL A 117 -6.73 -25.31 49.19
C VAL A 117 -5.89 -24.07 49.44
N LYS A 118 -6.37 -23.18 50.31
CA LYS A 118 -5.58 -22.07 50.88
C LYS A 118 -4.51 -22.61 51.84
N PRO A 119 -3.36 -21.95 51.96
CA PRO A 119 -3.17 -21.12 53.16
C PRO A 119 -3.19 -19.61 52.86
N ASP A 120 -3.32 -18.82 53.92
CA ASP A 120 -3.40 -17.35 53.89
C ASP A 120 -2.18 -16.74 54.59
N THR A 121 -1.72 -15.56 54.13
CA THR A 121 -0.99 -14.51 54.90
C THR A 121 0.27 -14.93 55.71
N GLU A 122 1.48 -14.40 55.46
CA GLU A 122 1.96 -13.10 55.99
C GLU A 122 2.98 -12.36 55.07
N LYS A 123 3.39 -11.14 55.46
CA LYS A 123 4.02 -10.09 54.63
C LYS A 123 4.72 -9.04 55.55
N PRO A 124 5.70 -8.19 55.10
CA PRO A 124 6.88 -8.41 54.26
C PRO A 124 8.21 -7.91 54.89
N ALA A 125 9.35 -8.39 54.38
CA ALA A 125 10.66 -7.67 54.38
C ALA A 125 11.59 -8.25 53.30
N GLU A 126 12.39 -7.49 52.53
CA GLU A 126 12.27 -6.06 52.19
C GLU A 126 12.33 -5.86 50.64
N LEU A 127 13.28 -5.28 49.89
CA LEU A 127 14.54 -4.54 50.15
C LEU A 127 14.66 -3.31 49.22
N ASN A 128 15.13 -2.21 49.77
CA ASN A 128 15.47 -0.91 49.14
C ASN A 128 16.92 -0.92 48.53
N ILE A 129 17.45 0.00 47.70
CA ILE A 129 16.96 1.22 46.98
C ILE A 129 17.98 1.67 45.89
N GLU A 130 17.51 2.24 44.76
CA GLU A 130 18.13 3.32 43.90
C GLU A 130 19.60 3.19 43.35
N LYS A 131 20.18 4.10 42.52
CA LYS A 131 19.77 4.92 41.33
C LYS A 131 21.03 5.42 40.54
N SER A 132 20.82 5.75 39.25
CA SER A 132 21.45 6.83 38.44
C SER A 132 22.98 7.04 38.30
N ASN A 133 23.41 7.35 37.06
CA ASN A 133 24.42 8.36 36.59
C ASN A 133 25.79 8.48 37.31
N THR A 134 26.93 8.82 36.67
CA THR A 134 27.18 9.71 35.51
C THR A 134 28.34 9.10 34.65
N GLU A 135 29.11 9.70 33.73
CA GLU A 135 29.71 11.05 33.61
C GLU A 135 30.23 11.31 32.16
N LYS A 136 30.70 12.53 31.88
CA LYS A 136 31.34 12.92 30.59
C LYS A 136 32.83 13.23 30.79
N SER A 137 33.63 13.11 29.74
CA SER A 137 34.84 13.93 29.58
C SER A 137 34.98 14.44 28.14
N ILE A 138 35.68 15.55 27.97
CA ILE A 138 35.90 16.25 26.69
C ILE A 138 37.35 16.73 26.68
N THR A 139 38.10 16.45 25.62
CA THR A 139 39.40 17.08 25.38
C THR A 139 39.50 17.49 23.91
N TYR A 140 39.86 18.75 23.68
CA TYR A 140 40.12 19.32 22.35
C TYR A 140 41.65 19.31 22.11
N GLY A 141 42.09 18.98 20.90
CA GLY A 141 43.51 18.97 20.50
C GLY A 141 43.62 19.27 19.00
N SER A 142 44.63 20.04 18.60
CA SER A 142 44.58 20.82 17.35
C SER A 142 45.72 20.53 16.36
N SER A 143 45.41 20.86 15.09
CA SER A 143 46.32 21.32 14.03
C SER A 143 47.06 20.29 13.17
N THR A 144 46.91 20.50 11.84
CA THR A 144 47.86 20.21 10.74
C THR A 144 48.21 18.73 10.46
N ASP A 145 48.47 18.29 9.22
CA ASP A 145 48.78 19.03 7.98
C ASP A 145 48.31 18.27 6.70
N SER A 146 48.35 18.95 5.57
CA SER A 146 48.63 18.43 4.21
C SER A 146 47.67 17.42 3.55
N ILE A 147 47.07 17.87 2.44
CA ILE A 147 46.54 17.02 1.36
C ILE A 147 47.61 16.83 0.29
N PRO A 148 47.98 15.58 -0.09
CA PRO A 148 48.61 15.28 -1.37
C PRO A 148 47.58 14.69 -2.34
N PHE A 149 47.42 15.30 -3.51
CA PHE A 149 46.58 14.80 -4.60
C PHE A 149 47.23 13.58 -5.27
N ARG A 150 46.48 12.50 -5.52
CA ARG A 150 46.94 11.43 -6.44
C ARG A 150 45.78 10.71 -7.13
N GLU A 151 45.71 10.85 -8.44
CA GLU A 151 44.88 10.01 -9.30
C GLU A 151 45.48 8.60 -9.41
N THR A 152 44.64 7.56 -9.44
CA THR A 152 44.48 6.65 -10.59
C THR A 152 43.64 5.41 -10.21
N ALA A 153 43.02 4.78 -11.22
CA ALA A 153 42.53 3.40 -11.18
C ALA A 153 41.58 2.99 -10.03
N ALA A 154 40.44 3.67 -9.91
CA ALA A 154 39.25 2.99 -9.40
C ALA A 154 38.75 2.00 -10.45
N GLU A 155 38.63 0.72 -10.10
CA GLU A 155 38.15 -0.33 -11.00
C GLU A 155 36.69 -0.06 -11.43
N ARG A 156 36.32 -0.50 -12.64
CA ARG A 156 34.93 -0.40 -13.11
C ARG A 156 34.03 -1.21 -12.15
N PRO A 157 32.94 -0.62 -11.62
CA PRO A 157 31.93 -1.41 -10.92
C PRO A 157 31.43 -2.54 -11.83
N PRO A 158 31.22 -3.77 -11.32
CA PRO A 158 30.82 -4.89 -12.16
C PRO A 158 29.54 -4.57 -12.92
N GLU A 159 29.55 -4.83 -14.23
CA GLU A 159 28.46 -4.45 -15.12
C GLU A 159 27.13 -5.02 -14.62
N ARG A 160 26.14 -4.14 -14.44
CA ARG A 160 24.78 -4.55 -14.09
C ARG A 160 24.18 -5.32 -15.25
N LYS A 161 24.35 -6.65 -15.19
CA LYS A 161 23.79 -7.69 -16.06
C LYS A 161 22.51 -7.18 -16.74
N GLY A 162 22.60 -6.99 -18.05
CA GLY A 162 21.65 -6.15 -18.80
C GLY A 162 20.21 -6.51 -18.53
N ARG A 163 19.41 -5.51 -18.16
CA ARG A 163 17.98 -5.53 -18.47
C ARG A 163 17.87 -5.11 -19.92
N ASP A 164 17.15 -5.88 -20.73
CA ASP A 164 16.93 -5.59 -22.14
C ASP A 164 16.18 -4.26 -22.27
N ALA A 165 16.89 -3.15 -22.47
CA ALA A 165 16.28 -1.87 -22.80
C ALA A 165 15.38 -2.03 -24.04
N MET A 166 14.34 -1.21 -24.15
CA MET A 166 13.68 -1.05 -25.44
C MET A 166 14.65 -0.25 -26.33
N SER A 167 14.81 -0.65 -27.59
CA SER A 167 15.67 0.09 -28.52
C SER A 167 15.10 1.50 -28.73
N VAL A 168 15.97 2.48 -28.98
CA VAL A 168 15.54 3.87 -29.25
C VAL A 168 14.57 3.91 -30.44
N THR A 169 14.80 3.05 -31.45
CA THR A 169 13.91 2.83 -32.60
C THR A 169 12.52 2.29 -32.22
N GLU A 170 12.41 1.35 -31.27
CA GLU A 170 11.10 0.89 -30.79
C GLU A 170 10.34 2.00 -30.03
N ILE A 171 11.07 2.80 -29.24
CA ILE A 171 10.47 3.91 -28.48
C ILE A 171 9.92 4.98 -29.43
N GLU A 172 10.67 5.33 -30.47
CA GLU A 172 10.23 6.32 -31.46
C GLU A 172 9.04 5.80 -32.29
N ASN A 173 9.04 4.53 -32.70
CA ASN A 173 7.88 3.92 -33.37
C ASN A 173 6.60 3.97 -32.51
N TYR A 174 6.71 3.76 -31.19
CA TYR A 174 5.58 3.94 -30.27
C TYR A 174 5.18 5.42 -30.11
N ARG A 175 6.14 6.35 -30.17
CA ARG A 175 5.88 7.80 -30.14
C ARG A 175 5.10 8.25 -31.37
N GLU A 176 5.54 7.88 -32.56
CA GLU A 176 4.84 8.17 -33.82
C GLU A 176 3.40 7.62 -33.80
N LEU A 177 3.23 6.35 -33.41
CA LEU A 177 1.90 5.72 -33.29
C LEU A 177 0.99 6.42 -32.27
N ILE A 178 1.54 6.90 -31.14
CA ILE A 178 0.77 7.65 -30.14
C ILE A 178 0.36 9.03 -30.70
N LEU A 179 1.26 9.73 -31.38
CA LEU A 179 1.00 11.04 -31.98
C LEU A 179 -0.06 10.97 -33.11
N GLU A 180 -0.02 9.90 -33.92
CA GLU A 180 -1.02 9.60 -34.95
C GLU A 180 -2.39 9.33 -34.32
N ASN A 181 -2.46 8.37 -33.37
CA ASN A 181 -3.72 7.97 -32.73
C ASN A 181 -4.46 9.12 -32.05
N ILE A 182 -3.75 10.01 -31.36
CA ILE A 182 -4.36 11.17 -30.66
C ILE A 182 -4.58 12.40 -31.57
N GLU A 183 -4.29 12.30 -32.87
CA GLU A 183 -4.36 13.41 -33.84
C GLU A 183 -3.60 14.67 -33.36
N TYR A 184 -2.38 14.48 -32.83
CA TYR A 184 -1.66 15.49 -32.04
C TYR A 184 -1.57 16.88 -32.69
N ASP A 185 -1.32 16.97 -34.01
CA ASP A 185 -1.22 18.26 -34.70
C ASP A 185 -2.57 19.01 -34.79
N CYS A 186 -3.71 18.32 -34.67
CA CYS A 186 -5.03 18.94 -34.56
C CYS A 186 -5.24 19.50 -33.15
N LEU A 187 -4.92 18.71 -32.11
CA LEU A 187 -4.97 19.16 -30.71
C LEU A 187 -4.07 20.38 -30.47
N LYS A 188 -2.86 20.37 -31.03
CA LYS A 188 -1.89 21.48 -30.99
C LYS A 188 -2.39 22.76 -31.65
N GLN A 189 -3.19 22.66 -32.72
CA GLN A 189 -3.85 23.82 -33.34
C GLN A 189 -5.06 24.31 -32.54
N ARG A 190 -5.80 23.40 -31.89
CA ARG A 190 -6.97 23.73 -31.06
C ARG A 190 -6.59 24.36 -29.72
N TYR A 191 -5.52 23.88 -29.08
CA TYR A 191 -5.11 24.24 -27.71
C TYR A 191 -3.70 24.85 -27.64
N PRO A 192 -3.39 25.94 -28.37
CA PRO A 192 -2.03 26.51 -28.46
C PRO A 192 -1.51 27.13 -27.16
N LEU A 193 -2.35 27.25 -26.12
CA LEU A 193 -1.97 27.70 -24.77
C LEU A 193 -1.65 26.55 -23.80
N TYR A 194 -1.93 25.29 -24.19
CA TYR A 194 -1.77 24.08 -23.36
C TYR A 194 -0.81 23.08 -24.00
N LEU A 195 0.14 23.58 -24.79
CA LEU A 195 1.10 22.73 -25.51
C LEU A 195 2.05 22.00 -24.55
N ASP A 196 2.42 22.61 -23.43
CA ASP A 196 3.26 21.97 -22.42
C ASP A 196 2.53 20.84 -21.70
N ASP A 197 1.24 21.01 -21.36
CA ASP A 197 0.38 19.94 -20.84
C ASP A 197 0.20 18.80 -21.86
N LEU A 198 0.01 19.14 -23.14
CA LEU A 198 -0.15 18.17 -24.23
C LEU A 198 1.14 17.36 -24.45
N ASN A 199 2.30 18.02 -24.34
CA ASN A 199 3.62 17.38 -24.36
C ASN A 199 3.82 16.46 -23.13
N GLU A 200 3.48 16.90 -21.91
CA GLU A 200 3.55 16.04 -20.71
C GLU A 200 2.71 14.78 -20.87
N ILE A 201 1.49 14.92 -21.43
CA ILE A 201 0.61 13.78 -21.72
C ILE A 201 1.28 12.83 -22.73
N VAL A 202 1.83 13.33 -23.84
CA VAL A 202 2.54 12.48 -24.84
C VAL A 202 3.72 11.74 -24.22
N GLU A 203 4.61 12.43 -23.49
CA GLU A 203 5.75 11.78 -22.82
C GLU A 203 5.28 10.71 -21.81
N LEU A 204 4.21 11.00 -21.06
CA LEU A 204 3.63 10.07 -20.10
C LEU A 204 2.99 8.84 -20.77
N LEU A 205 2.36 9.00 -21.93
CA LEU A 205 1.85 7.90 -22.75
C LEU A 205 3.02 7.02 -23.24
N VAL A 206 4.06 7.63 -23.83
CA VAL A 206 5.25 6.94 -24.35
C VAL A 206 6.01 6.21 -23.24
N GLU A 207 6.33 6.87 -22.12
CA GLU A 207 6.99 6.24 -20.98
C GLU A 207 6.17 5.05 -20.44
N THR A 208 4.84 5.21 -20.39
CA THR A 208 3.96 4.14 -19.90
C THR A 208 3.91 2.96 -20.86
N VAL A 209 3.76 3.20 -22.16
CA VAL A 209 3.71 2.18 -23.22
C VAL A 209 5.04 1.46 -23.38
N CYS A 210 6.18 2.14 -23.27
CA CYS A 210 7.51 1.54 -23.44
C CYS A 210 8.04 0.83 -22.18
N ALA A 211 7.32 0.90 -21.05
CA ALA A 211 7.77 0.33 -19.78
C ALA A 211 7.79 -1.22 -19.78
N LYS A 212 8.99 -1.82 -19.74
CA LYS A 212 9.17 -3.28 -19.57
C LYS A 212 8.95 -3.69 -18.10
N ARG A 213 7.69 -3.93 -17.72
CA ARG A 213 7.23 -4.38 -16.38
C ARG A 213 6.08 -5.38 -16.52
N LYS A 214 5.88 -6.27 -15.53
CA LYS A 214 4.79 -7.28 -15.54
C LYS A 214 3.42 -6.69 -15.23
N THR A 215 3.36 -5.77 -14.27
CA THR A 215 2.15 -5.11 -13.80
C THR A 215 2.33 -3.59 -13.78
N THR A 216 1.24 -2.85 -13.64
CA THR A 216 1.22 -1.39 -13.55
C THR A 216 0.07 -0.95 -12.68
N ARG A 217 0.36 -0.14 -11.65
CA ARG A 217 -0.64 0.36 -10.72
C ARG A 217 -1.32 1.61 -11.27
N ILE A 218 -2.65 1.58 -11.37
CA ILE A 218 -3.49 2.69 -11.85
C ILE A 218 -4.73 2.79 -10.95
N SER A 219 -5.09 4.01 -10.54
CA SER A 219 -6.23 4.26 -9.62
C SER A 219 -6.21 3.40 -8.34
N GLY A 220 -5.02 3.00 -7.88
CA GLY A 220 -4.82 2.14 -6.70
C GLY A 220 -4.84 0.63 -6.96
N ALA A 221 -5.25 0.14 -8.14
CA ALA A 221 -5.27 -1.27 -8.50
C ALA A 221 -4.11 -1.65 -9.43
N ASP A 222 -3.61 -2.88 -9.34
CA ASP A 222 -2.53 -3.40 -10.20
C ASP A 222 -3.08 -4.17 -11.40
N PHE A 223 -2.78 -3.68 -12.61
CA PHE A 223 -3.19 -4.30 -13.86
C PHE A 223 -2.01 -5.02 -14.53
N PRO A 224 -2.21 -6.16 -15.22
CA PRO A 224 -1.24 -6.71 -16.16
C PRO A 224 -0.81 -5.64 -17.17
N HIS A 225 0.49 -5.46 -17.35
CA HIS A 225 1.01 -4.29 -18.06
C HIS A 225 0.55 -4.23 -19.54
N GLU A 226 0.39 -5.38 -20.20
CA GLU A 226 -0.12 -5.46 -21.57
C GLU A 226 -1.55 -4.92 -21.72
N ILE A 227 -2.38 -5.00 -20.67
CA ILE A 227 -3.73 -4.42 -20.67
C ILE A 227 -3.65 -2.90 -20.57
N VAL A 228 -2.68 -2.36 -19.82
CA VAL A 228 -2.40 -0.92 -19.78
C VAL A 228 -1.89 -0.43 -21.14
N ARG A 229 -0.88 -1.09 -21.71
CA ARG A 229 -0.36 -0.80 -23.06
C ARG A 229 -1.49 -0.81 -24.10
N SER A 230 -2.33 -1.86 -24.12
CA SER A 230 -3.43 -1.99 -25.08
C SER A 230 -4.55 -0.94 -24.90
N ARG A 231 -4.74 -0.38 -23.70
CA ARG A 231 -5.66 0.75 -23.47
C ARG A 231 -5.05 2.09 -23.86
N PHE A 232 -3.78 2.32 -23.52
CA PHE A 232 -3.07 3.57 -23.85
C PHE A 232 -2.91 3.74 -25.37
N LEU A 233 -2.63 2.65 -26.09
CA LEU A 233 -2.59 2.61 -27.56
C LEU A 233 -3.98 2.63 -28.24
N LYS A 234 -5.05 2.94 -27.50
CA LYS A 234 -6.42 3.13 -28.01
C LYS A 234 -7.03 4.47 -27.59
N LEU A 235 -6.21 5.38 -27.10
CA LEU A 235 -6.62 6.76 -26.86
C LEU A 235 -6.57 7.53 -28.17
N ASP A 236 -7.64 8.28 -28.42
CA ASP A 236 -7.77 9.19 -29.56
C ASP A 236 -7.89 10.66 -29.08
N SER A 237 -7.99 11.59 -30.02
CA SER A 237 -8.11 13.02 -29.75
C SER A 237 -9.20 13.37 -28.74
N SER A 238 -10.38 12.76 -28.84
CA SER A 238 -11.52 13.03 -27.94
C SER A 238 -11.23 12.66 -26.48
N HIS A 239 -10.45 11.59 -26.27
CA HIS A 239 -10.00 11.20 -24.92
C HIS A 239 -9.02 12.21 -24.33
N ILE A 240 -8.17 12.83 -25.15
CA ILE A 240 -7.24 13.87 -24.70
C ILE A 240 -7.98 15.19 -24.45
N GLU A 241 -8.94 15.58 -25.29
CA GLU A 241 -9.82 16.72 -25.02
C GLU A 241 -10.53 16.56 -23.67
N PHE A 242 -11.11 15.38 -23.38
CA PHE A 242 -11.71 15.07 -22.08
C PHE A 242 -10.73 15.14 -20.89
N VAL A 243 -9.47 14.73 -21.06
CA VAL A 243 -8.42 14.84 -20.02
C VAL A 243 -8.08 16.31 -19.75
N MET A 244 -7.94 17.15 -20.80
CA MET A 244 -7.73 18.60 -20.66
C MET A 244 -8.91 19.28 -19.97
N ASP A 245 -10.14 18.89 -20.34
CA ASP A 245 -11.38 19.38 -19.74
C ASP A 245 -11.43 19.06 -18.24
N CYS A 246 -10.99 17.85 -17.86
CA CYS A 246 -10.86 17.41 -16.48
C CYS A 246 -9.76 18.17 -15.69
N LEU A 247 -8.65 18.54 -16.32
CA LEU A 247 -7.62 19.38 -15.71
C LEU A 247 -8.13 20.81 -15.45
N GLN A 248 -8.68 21.46 -16.47
CA GLN A 248 -9.14 22.86 -16.39
C GLN A 248 -10.28 23.06 -15.40
N LYS A 249 -11.18 22.06 -15.28
CA LYS A 249 -12.33 22.11 -14.36
C LYS A 249 -11.99 21.67 -12.92
N ASN A 250 -10.76 21.20 -12.65
CA ASN A 250 -10.38 20.71 -11.33
C ASN A 250 -10.03 21.86 -10.37
N THR A 251 -10.94 22.12 -9.42
CA THR A 251 -10.76 23.13 -8.36
C THR A 251 -9.87 22.67 -7.20
N THR A 252 -9.34 21.44 -7.24
CA THR A 252 -8.53 20.85 -6.16
C THR A 252 -7.07 20.67 -6.56
N GLN A 253 -6.14 20.95 -5.64
CA GLN A 253 -4.70 20.85 -5.91
C GLN A 253 -4.28 19.38 -6.15
N VAL A 254 -3.92 19.07 -7.39
CA VAL A 254 -3.35 17.76 -7.78
C VAL A 254 -1.93 17.66 -7.23
N ARG A 255 -1.72 16.85 -6.19
CA ARG A 255 -0.40 16.66 -5.56
C ARG A 255 0.56 15.77 -6.35
N ASN A 256 0.02 14.89 -7.19
CA ASN A 256 0.79 13.96 -8.02
C ASN A 256 0.17 13.96 -9.42
N MET A 257 0.57 14.95 -10.23
CA MET A 257 0.09 15.18 -11.60
C MET A 257 0.14 13.90 -12.42
N LYS A 258 1.30 13.24 -12.44
CA LYS A 258 1.54 11.99 -13.15
C LYS A 258 0.56 10.86 -12.78
N GLN A 259 0.29 10.61 -11.50
CA GLN A 259 -0.70 9.57 -11.13
C GLN A 259 -2.15 9.99 -11.41
N TYR A 260 -2.47 11.29 -11.34
CA TYR A 260 -3.77 11.80 -11.75
C TYR A 260 -3.97 11.60 -13.26
N LEU A 261 -3.03 12.05 -14.10
CA LEU A 261 -3.07 11.87 -15.55
C LEU A 261 -3.17 10.38 -15.94
N LEU A 262 -2.35 9.50 -15.36
CA LEU A 262 -2.44 8.06 -15.59
C LEU A 262 -3.83 7.48 -15.25
N ALA A 263 -4.46 7.98 -14.17
CA ALA A 263 -5.79 7.55 -13.78
C ALA A 263 -6.89 8.08 -14.71
N VAL A 264 -6.83 9.34 -15.16
CA VAL A 264 -7.82 9.89 -16.09
C VAL A 264 -7.65 9.25 -17.48
N LEU A 265 -6.45 9.20 -18.03
CA LEU A 265 -6.13 8.60 -19.35
C LEU A 265 -6.59 7.13 -19.43
N PHE A 266 -6.29 6.30 -18.43
CA PHE A 266 -6.67 4.88 -18.43
C PHE A 266 -8.19 4.63 -18.37
N ASN A 267 -8.93 5.56 -17.76
CA ASN A 267 -10.36 5.43 -17.52
C ASN A 267 -11.20 6.18 -18.57
N ALA A 268 -10.65 7.18 -19.26
CA ALA A 268 -11.37 8.02 -20.23
C ALA A 268 -12.26 7.21 -21.22
N PRO A 269 -11.79 6.12 -21.86
CA PRO A 269 -12.62 5.32 -22.78
C PRO A 269 -13.83 4.64 -22.13
N THR A 270 -13.88 4.60 -20.79
CA THR A 270 -14.96 4.00 -20.01
C THR A 270 -15.78 5.02 -19.21
N THR A 271 -15.29 6.25 -19.03
CA THR A 271 -15.96 7.27 -18.19
C THR A 271 -16.41 8.52 -18.94
N MET A 272 -15.80 8.85 -20.09
CA MET A 272 -16.05 10.09 -20.84
C MET A 272 -17.54 10.28 -21.20
N ASN A 273 -18.18 9.26 -21.79
CA ASN A 273 -19.59 9.33 -22.19
C ASN A 273 -20.53 9.53 -20.99
N ASN A 274 -20.25 8.88 -19.86
CA ASN A 274 -21.04 9.05 -18.64
C ASN A 274 -20.83 10.44 -18.02
N HIS A 275 -19.61 10.99 -18.08
CA HIS A 275 -19.32 12.34 -17.63
C HIS A 275 -20.11 13.39 -18.43
N TYR A 276 -20.00 13.38 -19.76
CA TYR A 276 -20.73 14.34 -20.60
C TYR A 276 -22.25 14.16 -20.51
N THR A 277 -22.75 12.93 -20.42
CA THR A 277 -24.19 12.67 -20.18
C THR A 277 -24.63 13.26 -18.83
N SER A 278 -23.82 13.12 -17.78
CA SER A 278 -24.14 13.70 -16.46
C SER A 278 -24.06 15.22 -16.44
N LEU A 279 -23.15 15.85 -17.21
CA LEU A 279 -23.10 17.31 -17.35
C LEU A 279 -24.32 17.85 -18.09
N VAL A 280 -24.68 17.27 -19.25
CA VAL A 280 -25.87 17.68 -20.01
C VAL A 280 -27.13 17.52 -19.16
N ASN A 281 -27.29 16.40 -18.44
CA ASN A 281 -28.43 16.20 -17.54
C ASN A 281 -28.43 17.19 -16.36
N HIS A 282 -27.26 17.54 -15.81
CA HIS A 282 -27.14 18.56 -14.76
C HIS A 282 -27.61 19.92 -15.28
N ASP A 283 -27.07 20.38 -16.41
CA ASP A 283 -27.34 21.73 -16.91
C ASP A 283 -28.79 21.89 -17.41
N MET A 284 -29.37 20.82 -18.00
CA MET A 284 -30.79 20.75 -18.38
C MET A 284 -31.76 20.74 -17.19
N HIS A 285 -31.31 20.46 -15.96
CA HIS A 285 -32.16 20.40 -14.77
C HIS A 285 -31.81 21.44 -13.68
N ALA A 286 -30.60 22.02 -13.72
CA ALA A 286 -30.20 23.15 -12.88
C ALA A 286 -30.82 24.47 -13.37
N GLY A 287 -31.16 24.57 -14.66
CA GLY A 287 -31.83 25.72 -15.28
C GLY A 287 -33.33 25.87 -14.96
N GLY A 288 -33.76 25.54 -13.73
CA GLY A 288 -35.14 25.73 -13.29
C GLY A 288 -35.47 27.20 -13.04
N TRP A 289 -36.39 27.75 -13.82
CA TRP A 289 -36.98 29.09 -13.67
C TRP A 289 -38.17 29.08 -12.70
#